data_AF-A0A1I7RI65-F1
#
_entry.id   AF-A0A1I7RI65-F1
#
_cell.length_a   1.000
_cell.length_b   1.000
_cell.length_c   1.000
_cell.angle_alpha   90.00
_cell.angle_beta   90.00
_cell.angle_gamma   90.00
#
_symmetry.space_group_name_H-M   'P 1'
#
loop_
_entity.id
_entity.type
_entity.pdbx_description
1 polymer ?
#
loop_
_entity_poly.entity_id
_entity_poly.type
_entity_poly.pdbx_seq_one_letter_code
_entity_poly.pdbx_strand_id
1 'polypeptide(L)'
;MTDTATRSTITLKGSAQMVKEFFDYGINSILFQRGIYPPEMFVKEKKYNMALMVTKDEKLRNFLNPLLKQVEYWLALKRVKRLVLVIQDVKTKEVLERWEFNVETDESFGEGQAKEVCEKRIKQEISDVLKQIVSCVSFLPIIEVDCSFDVLIFGKHLENDENLPDDWADSTARNIVDAEEVDLRQFSTNLHKVSTKVQYKADC
;
A
#
# COMPACT_ATOMS: atom_id res chain seq x y z
N MET A 1 -33.69 2.84 15.04
CA MET A 1 -32.67 1.86 15.49
C MET A 1 -31.36 2.61 15.54
N THR A 2 -30.90 2.95 16.74
CA THR A 2 -29.64 3.68 16.98
C THR A 2 -28.46 2.72 16.73
N ASP A 3 -27.74 2.91 15.63
CA ASP A 3 -26.47 2.23 15.37
C ASP A 3 -25.48 2.73 16.43
N THR A 4 -25.34 1.98 17.53
CA THR A 4 -24.37 2.26 18.59
C THR A 4 -22.99 2.10 17.97
N ALA A 5 -22.46 3.18 17.39
CA ALA A 5 -21.10 3.24 16.90
C ALA A 5 -20.19 2.77 18.04
N THR A 6 -19.61 1.58 17.89
CA THR A 6 -18.72 1.00 18.88
C THR A 6 -17.46 1.87 18.90
N ARG A 7 -17.46 2.84 19.81
CA ARG A 7 -16.31 3.71 20.08
C ARG A 7 -15.20 2.81 20.59
N SER A 8 -14.12 2.70 19.82
CA SER A 8 -12.93 1.96 20.19
C SER A 8 -11.75 2.93 20.30
N THR A 9 -10.67 2.47 20.91
CA THR A 9 -9.44 3.25 21.00
C THR A 9 -8.39 2.67 20.08
N ILE A 10 -7.65 3.52 19.37
CA ILE A 10 -6.50 3.12 18.57
C ILE A 10 -5.20 3.67 19.15
N THR A 11 -4.21 2.80 19.23
CA THR A 11 -2.84 3.14 19.58
C THR A 11 -2.01 3.36 18.31
N LEU A 12 -0.82 3.94 18.44
CA LEU A 12 0.10 4.09 17.30
C LEU A 12 0.43 2.74 16.66
N LYS A 13 0.68 1.71 17.48
CA LYS A 13 0.89 0.33 17.03
C LYS A 13 -0.32 -0.25 16.30
N GLY A 14 -1.53 -0.07 16.85
CA GLY A 14 -2.75 -0.54 16.19
C GLY A 14 -3.01 0.16 14.85
N SER A 15 -2.70 1.44 14.76
CA SER A 15 -2.77 2.20 13.51
C SER A 15 -1.74 1.70 12.48
N ALA A 16 -0.49 1.48 12.88
CA ALA A 16 0.55 0.93 12.02
C ALA A 16 0.16 -0.45 11.47
N GLN A 17 -0.45 -1.31 12.30
CA GLN A 17 -0.96 -2.63 11.89
C GLN A 17 -2.06 -2.53 10.83
N MET A 18 -3.03 -1.61 11.01
CA MET A 18 -4.08 -1.39 10.01
C MET A 18 -3.52 -0.88 8.68
N VAL A 19 -2.54 0.02 8.73
CA VAL A 19 -1.88 0.54 7.51
C VAL A 19 -1.04 -0.54 6.82
N LYS A 20 -0.27 -1.34 7.56
CA LYS A 20 0.45 -2.51 7.03
C LYS A 20 -0.51 -3.46 6.33
N GLU A 21 -1.62 -3.80 6.98
CA GLU A 21 -2.62 -4.71 6.42
C GLU A 21 -3.25 -4.15 5.15
N PHE A 22 -3.54 -2.84 5.11
CA PHE A 22 -3.98 -2.17 3.88
C PHE A 22 -2.94 -2.29 2.76
N PHE A 23 -1.66 -2.04 3.03
CA PHE A 23 -0.61 -2.20 2.01
C PHE A 23 -0.50 -3.63 1.50
N ASP A 24 -0.61 -4.62 2.38
CA ASP A 24 -0.60 -6.03 2.01
C ASP A 24 -1.69 -6.36 0.98
N TYR A 25 -2.95 -6.03 1.29
CA TYR A 25 -4.06 -6.27 0.37
C TYR A 25 -3.99 -5.37 -0.88
N GLY A 26 -3.53 -4.12 -0.74
CA GLY A 26 -3.37 -3.19 -1.86
C GLY A 26 -2.37 -3.69 -2.89
N ILE A 27 -1.17 -4.07 -2.43
CA ILE A 27 -0.11 -4.62 -3.29
C ILE A 27 -0.58 -5.91 -3.96
N ASN A 28 -1.11 -6.88 -3.18
CA ASN A 28 -1.62 -8.13 -3.76
C ASN A 28 -2.72 -7.89 -4.80
N SER A 29 -3.63 -6.94 -4.53
CA SER A 29 -4.70 -6.59 -5.47
C SER A 29 -4.13 -6.01 -6.77
N ILE A 30 -3.14 -5.12 -6.70
CA ILE A 30 -2.51 -4.56 -7.90
C ILE A 30 -1.76 -5.64 -8.68
N LEU A 31 -0.94 -6.46 -8.01
CA LEU A 31 -0.19 -7.54 -8.67
C LEU A 31 -1.11 -8.52 -9.39
N PHE A 32 -2.26 -8.84 -8.80
CA PHE A 32 -3.27 -9.69 -9.43
C PHE A 32 -3.96 -8.99 -10.61
N GLN A 33 -4.47 -7.77 -10.41
CA GLN A 33 -5.29 -7.08 -11.42
C GLN A 33 -4.47 -6.61 -12.64
N ARG A 34 -3.18 -6.31 -12.45
CA ARG A 34 -2.26 -5.96 -13.55
C ARG A 34 -1.58 -7.17 -14.17
N GLY A 35 -1.89 -8.39 -13.71
CA GLY A 35 -1.35 -9.63 -14.29
C GLY A 35 0.16 -9.80 -14.11
N ILE A 36 0.77 -9.17 -13.10
CA ILE A 36 2.21 -9.29 -12.82
C ILE A 36 2.57 -10.71 -12.42
N TYR A 37 1.64 -11.39 -11.75
CA TYR A 37 1.72 -12.83 -11.46
C TYR A 37 0.49 -13.56 -11.99
N PRO A 38 0.63 -14.83 -12.41
CA PRO A 38 -0.47 -15.65 -12.84
C PRO A 38 -1.61 -15.78 -11.81
N PRO A 39 -2.89 -15.79 -12.23
CA PRO A 39 -4.04 -15.87 -11.33
C PRO A 39 -4.03 -17.08 -10.38
N GLU A 40 -3.48 -18.21 -10.83
CA GLU A 40 -3.37 -19.45 -10.05
C GLU A 40 -2.43 -19.33 -8.85
N MET A 41 -1.58 -18.30 -8.79
CA MET A 41 -0.71 -17.99 -7.64
C MET A 41 -1.44 -17.22 -6.54
N PHE A 42 -2.72 -16.87 -6.75
CA PHE A 42 -3.52 -16.16 -5.78
C PHE A 42 -4.68 -17.01 -5.26
N VAL A 43 -5.16 -16.66 -4.07
CA VAL A 43 -6.36 -17.23 -3.44
C VAL A 43 -7.27 -16.11 -2.97
N LYS A 44 -8.57 -16.37 -3.00
CA LYS A 44 -9.58 -15.44 -2.50
C LYS A 44 -9.62 -15.49 -0.97
N GLU A 45 -9.52 -14.33 -0.34
CA GLU A 45 -9.68 -14.14 1.10
C GLU A 45 -10.80 -13.13 1.38
N LYS A 46 -11.63 -13.38 2.39
CA LYS A 46 -12.69 -12.46 2.80
C LYS A 46 -12.16 -11.49 3.84
N LYS A 47 -12.06 -10.20 3.50
CA LYS A 47 -11.67 -9.12 4.40
C LYS A 47 -12.41 -7.84 4.06
N TYR A 48 -12.64 -6.96 5.04
CA TYR A 48 -13.32 -5.67 4.83
C TYR A 48 -14.68 -5.81 4.09
N ASN A 49 -15.40 -6.90 4.39
CA ASN A 49 -16.65 -7.29 3.72
C ASN A 49 -16.55 -7.43 2.19
N MET A 50 -15.38 -7.78 1.67
CA MET A 50 -15.15 -8.06 0.26
C MET A 50 -14.21 -9.25 0.08
N ALA A 51 -14.23 -9.85 -1.11
CA ALA A 51 -13.27 -10.88 -1.49
C ALA A 51 -12.07 -10.21 -2.16
N LEU A 52 -10.89 -10.38 -1.57
CA LEU A 52 -9.63 -9.86 -2.08
C LEU A 52 -8.74 -11.02 -2.51
N MET A 53 -7.86 -10.75 -3.48
CA MET A 53 -6.88 -11.72 -3.93
C MET A 53 -5.61 -11.55 -3.11
N VAL A 54 -5.08 -12.64 -2.57
CA VAL A 54 -3.83 -12.67 -1.81
C VAL A 54 -2.96 -13.77 -2.38
N THR A 55 -1.65 -13.52 -2.53
CA THR A 55 -0.73 -14.52 -3.04
C THR A 55 -0.68 -15.75 -2.11
N LYS A 56 -0.60 -16.93 -2.71
CA LYS A 56 -0.22 -18.19 -2.04
C LYS A 56 1.16 -18.70 -2.46
N ASP A 57 1.84 -17.98 -3.35
CA ASP A 57 3.20 -18.31 -3.74
C ASP A 57 4.19 -18.00 -2.62
N GLU A 58 5.06 -18.96 -2.31
CA GLU A 58 6.00 -18.86 -1.21
C GLU A 58 7.09 -17.82 -1.46
N LYS A 59 7.57 -17.68 -2.70
CA LYS A 59 8.63 -16.71 -3.02
C LYS A 59 8.12 -15.28 -2.86
N LEU A 60 6.95 -14.99 -3.39
CA LEU A 60 6.33 -13.67 -3.26
C LEU A 60 5.99 -13.37 -1.79
N ARG A 61 5.51 -14.36 -1.02
CA ARG A 61 5.29 -14.18 0.44
C ARG A 61 6.58 -13.91 1.19
N ASN A 62 7.66 -14.62 0.86
CA ASN A 62 8.97 -14.44 1.48
C ASN A 62 9.60 -13.09 1.14
N PHE A 63 9.21 -12.48 0.01
CA PHE A 63 9.55 -11.09 -0.31
C PHE A 63 8.67 -10.08 0.45
N LEU A 64 7.34 -10.22 0.39
CA LEU A 64 6.41 -9.23 0.95
C LEU A 64 6.38 -9.22 2.48
N ASN A 65 6.47 -10.38 3.14
CA ASN A 65 6.31 -10.46 4.59
C ASN A 65 7.39 -9.70 5.38
N PRO A 66 8.70 -9.89 5.10
CA PRO A 66 9.75 -9.11 5.76
C PRO A 66 9.62 -7.62 5.45
N LEU A 67 9.34 -7.27 4.18
CA LEU A 67 9.15 -5.89 3.75
C LEU A 67 8.03 -5.20 4.53
N LEU A 68 6.85 -5.81 4.59
CA LEU A 68 5.69 -5.23 5.26
C LEU A 68 5.88 -5.17 6.78
N LYS A 69 6.63 -6.11 7.37
CA LYS A 69 6.99 -6.07 8.78
C LYS A 69 7.93 -4.89 9.09
N GLN A 70 8.90 -4.63 8.21
CA GLN A 70 9.78 -3.47 8.34
C GLN A 70 8.99 -2.15 8.19
N VAL A 71 8.05 -2.11 7.25
CA VAL A 71 7.15 -0.96 7.07
C VAL A 71 6.27 -0.74 8.31
N GLU A 72 5.73 -1.79 8.93
CA GLU A 72 4.99 -1.68 10.20
C GLU A 72 5.84 -1.05 11.31
N TYR A 73 7.10 -1.49 11.43
CA TYR A 73 8.05 -0.93 12.39
C TYR A 73 8.29 0.56 12.13
N TRP A 74 8.58 0.97 10.90
CA TRP A 74 8.80 2.38 10.56
C TRP A 74 7.54 3.24 10.67
N LEU A 75 6.35 2.68 10.43
CA LEU A 75 5.07 3.36 10.69
C LEU A 75 4.89 3.62 12.18
N ALA A 76 5.23 2.65 13.03
CA ALA A 76 5.20 2.83 14.48
C ALA A 76 6.22 3.89 14.96
N LEU A 77 7.33 4.08 14.24
CA LEU A 77 8.29 5.16 14.47
C LEU A 77 7.93 6.49 13.77
N LYS A 78 6.80 6.55 13.05
CA LYS A 78 6.35 7.71 12.26
C LYS A 78 7.34 8.15 11.16
N ARG A 79 8.17 7.24 10.68
CA ARG A 79 9.23 7.53 9.71
C ARG A 79 8.76 7.40 8.26
N VAL A 80 7.76 6.58 7.97
CA VAL A 80 7.25 6.39 6.61
C VAL A 80 6.47 7.61 6.12
N LYS A 81 6.80 8.09 4.93
CA LYS A 81 6.08 9.16 4.21
C LYS A 81 5.39 8.68 2.95
N ARG A 82 5.93 7.66 2.29
CA ARG A 82 5.34 7.08 1.09
C ARG A 82 5.80 5.65 0.89
N LEU A 83 4.88 4.77 0.49
CA LEU A 83 5.20 3.47 -0.13
C LEU A 83 4.85 3.57 -1.61
N VAL A 84 5.74 3.10 -2.48
CA VAL A 84 5.54 3.15 -3.93
C VAL A 84 5.72 1.76 -4.51
N LEU A 85 4.73 1.29 -5.25
CA LEU A 85 4.81 0.09 -6.07
C LEU A 85 5.02 0.52 -7.53
N VAL A 86 6.18 0.18 -8.07
CA VAL A 86 6.59 0.50 -9.44
C VAL A 86 6.33 -0.73 -10.30
N ILE A 87 5.66 -0.57 -11.44
CA ILE A 87 5.50 -1.61 -12.46
C ILE A 87 6.28 -1.17 -13.70
N GLN A 88 7.12 -2.07 -14.21
CA GLN A 88 8.04 -1.75 -15.29
C GLN A 88 8.25 -2.92 -16.23
N ASP A 89 8.54 -2.61 -17.50
CA ASP A 89 8.89 -3.58 -18.53
C ASP A 89 10.17 -4.33 -18.13
N VAL A 90 10.14 -5.66 -18.20
CA VAL A 90 11.27 -6.53 -17.82
C VAL A 90 12.50 -6.28 -18.71
N LYS A 91 12.31 -6.01 -20.00
CA LYS A 91 13.33 -5.84 -21.04
C LYS A 91 13.91 -4.43 -21.05
N THR A 92 13.07 -3.40 -21.10
CA THR A 92 13.51 -2.01 -21.26
C THR A 92 13.78 -1.31 -19.94
N LYS A 93 13.23 -1.84 -18.83
CA LYS A 93 13.20 -1.19 -17.51
C LYS A 93 12.45 0.15 -17.49
N GLU A 94 11.65 0.41 -18.52
CA GLU A 94 10.76 1.56 -18.57
C GLU A 94 9.62 1.39 -17.56
N VAL A 95 9.37 2.44 -16.78
CA VAL A 95 8.29 2.46 -15.79
C VAL A 95 6.96 2.75 -16.48
N LEU A 96 6.01 1.84 -16.34
CA LEU A 96 4.69 1.91 -16.97
C LEU A 96 3.64 2.47 -16.01
N GLU A 97 3.69 2.00 -14.76
CA GLU A 97 2.81 2.46 -13.70
C GLU A 97 3.57 2.67 -12.40
N ARG A 98 3.11 3.63 -11.62
CA ARG A 98 3.68 3.97 -10.32
C ARG A 98 2.55 4.27 -9.34
N TRP A 99 2.30 3.29 -8.48
CA TRP A 99 1.27 3.34 -7.46
C TRP A 99 1.86 3.90 -6.18
N GLU A 100 1.45 5.12 -5.81
CA GLU A 100 1.86 5.78 -4.57
C GLU A 100 0.83 5.65 -3.47
N PHE A 101 1.30 5.28 -2.29
CA PHE A 101 0.56 5.35 -1.05
C PHE A 101 1.25 6.37 -0.13
N ASN A 102 0.70 7.58 -0.10
CA ASN A 102 1.22 8.68 0.69
C ASN A 102 0.72 8.55 2.14
N VAL A 103 1.63 8.68 3.11
CA VAL A 103 1.36 8.52 4.53
C VAL A 103 1.61 9.84 5.25
N GLU A 104 0.52 10.43 5.75
CA GLU A 104 0.54 11.55 6.68
C GLU A 104 0.40 11.01 8.11
N THR A 105 1.29 11.41 9.01
CA THR A 105 1.30 10.97 10.41
C THR A 105 1.10 12.13 11.36
N ASP A 106 0.24 11.96 12.35
CA ASP A 106 0.04 12.90 13.46
C ASP A 106 1.27 12.90 14.38
N GLU A 107 2.16 13.87 14.17
CA GLU A 107 3.41 14.02 14.94
C GLU A 107 3.12 14.34 16.42
N SER A 108 1.95 14.92 16.75
CA SER A 108 1.60 15.34 18.11
C SER A 108 1.28 14.17 19.07
N PHE A 109 1.04 12.98 18.52
CA PHE A 109 0.61 11.82 19.29
C PHE A 109 1.79 11.11 19.98
N GLY A 110 1.86 11.12 21.31
CA GLY A 110 2.95 10.48 22.06
C GLY A 110 2.88 8.95 22.08
N GLU A 111 4.02 8.29 22.36
CA GLU A 111 4.05 6.87 22.67
C GLU A 111 3.15 6.54 23.89
N GLY A 112 2.39 5.45 23.82
CA GLY A 112 1.47 5.02 24.88
C GLY A 112 0.11 5.75 24.92
N GLN A 113 -0.11 6.75 24.05
CA GLN A 113 -1.43 7.38 23.93
C GLN A 113 -2.40 6.49 23.15
N ALA A 114 -3.69 6.70 23.41
CA ALA A 114 -4.80 6.06 22.73
C ALA A 114 -5.80 7.14 22.26
N LYS A 115 -6.26 7.06 21.02
CA LYS A 115 -7.23 8.01 20.44
C LYS A 115 -8.55 7.30 20.20
N GLU A 116 -9.65 7.94 20.58
CA GLU A 116 -10.99 7.41 20.28
C GLU A 116 -11.25 7.44 18.78
N VAL A 117 -11.72 6.32 18.24
CA VAL A 117 -12.03 6.13 16.83
C VAL A 117 -13.28 5.26 16.65
N CYS A 118 -13.85 5.31 15.44
CA CYS A 118 -14.84 4.35 15.01
C CYS A 118 -14.16 3.35 14.07
N GLU A 119 -13.83 2.16 14.57
CA GLU A 119 -13.16 1.12 13.76
C GLU A 119 -13.99 0.69 12.55
N LYS A 120 -15.33 0.65 12.68
CA LYS A 120 -16.26 0.37 11.57
C LYS A 120 -16.07 1.37 10.43
N ARG A 121 -15.89 2.67 10.75
CA ARG A 121 -15.62 3.72 9.75
C ARG A 121 -14.29 3.46 9.06
N ILE A 122 -13.21 3.22 9.81
CA ILE A 122 -11.87 2.98 9.25
C ILE A 122 -11.89 1.78 8.30
N LYS A 123 -12.50 0.66 8.71
CA LYS A 123 -12.64 -0.54 7.86
C LYS A 123 -13.45 -0.27 6.60
N GLN A 124 -14.48 0.58 6.68
CA GLN A 124 -15.26 0.98 5.51
C GLN A 124 -14.45 1.86 4.57
N GLU A 125 -13.70 2.84 5.09
CA GLU A 125 -12.82 3.69 4.27
C GLU A 125 -11.75 2.84 3.57
N ILE A 126 -11.11 1.89 4.28
CA ILE A 126 -10.16 0.94 3.68
C ILE A 126 -10.82 0.11 2.58
N SER A 127 -12.03 -0.44 2.83
CA SER A 127 -12.81 -1.19 1.83
C SER A 127 -13.06 -0.35 0.57
N ASP A 128 -13.40 0.93 0.73
CA ASP A 128 -13.68 1.83 -0.38
C ASP A 128 -12.42 2.12 -1.21
N VAL A 129 -11.26 2.30 -0.57
CA VAL A 129 -9.99 2.48 -1.28
C VAL A 129 -9.60 1.20 -2.04
N LEU A 130 -9.71 0.03 -1.41
CA LEU A 130 -9.39 -1.25 -2.07
C LEU A 130 -10.32 -1.53 -3.27
N LYS A 131 -11.62 -1.21 -3.15
CA LYS A 131 -12.54 -1.28 -4.29
C LYS A 131 -12.13 -0.34 -5.41
N GLN A 132 -11.71 0.88 -5.07
CA GLN A 132 -11.24 1.83 -6.06
C GLN A 132 -9.97 1.38 -6.75
N ILE A 133 -9.00 0.78 -6.04
CA ILE A 133 -7.82 0.17 -6.66
C ILE A 133 -8.25 -0.85 -7.71
N VAL A 134 -9.15 -1.77 -7.34
CA VAL A 134 -9.66 -2.80 -8.26
C VAL A 134 -10.41 -2.20 -9.45
N SER A 135 -11.24 -1.16 -9.23
CA SER A 135 -12.00 -0.53 -10.32
C SER A 135 -11.16 0.40 -11.18
N CYS A 136 -10.10 1.01 -10.65
CA CYS A 136 -9.27 1.97 -11.38
C CYS A 136 -8.55 1.28 -12.53
N VAL A 137 -8.21 -0.01 -12.37
CA VAL A 137 -7.51 -0.80 -13.37
C VAL A 137 -8.25 -0.86 -14.71
N SER A 138 -9.57 -0.73 -14.75
CA SER A 138 -10.32 -0.73 -16.01
C SER A 138 -10.15 0.55 -16.84
N PHE A 139 -9.58 1.61 -16.26
CA PHE A 139 -9.31 2.88 -16.93
C PHE A 139 -7.82 3.07 -17.25
N LEU A 140 -6.95 2.18 -16.76
CA LEU A 140 -5.53 2.22 -17.07
C LEU A 140 -5.27 1.56 -18.43
N PRO A 141 -4.24 2.02 -19.18
CA PRO A 141 -3.80 1.38 -20.41
C PRO A 141 -3.58 -0.11 -20.27
N ILE A 142 -3.75 -0.86 -21.36
CA ILE A 142 -3.52 -2.31 -21.36
C ILE A 142 -2.01 -2.56 -21.35
N ILE A 143 -1.54 -3.35 -20.39
CA ILE A 143 -0.15 -3.82 -20.37
C ILE A 143 -0.06 -5.08 -21.24
N GLU A 144 0.64 -4.97 -22.37
CA GLU A 144 0.88 -6.09 -23.30
C GLU A 144 2.30 -6.69 -23.20
N VAL A 145 3.10 -6.20 -22.25
CA VAL A 145 4.49 -6.61 -22.05
C VAL A 145 4.69 -7.34 -20.73
N ASP A 146 5.68 -8.22 -20.68
CA ASP A 146 6.10 -8.86 -19.43
C ASP A 146 6.62 -7.78 -18.46
N CYS A 147 5.99 -7.70 -17.30
CA CYS A 147 6.32 -6.71 -16.28
C CYS A 147 6.96 -7.33 -15.04
N SER A 148 7.85 -6.56 -14.45
CA SER A 148 8.35 -6.76 -13.09
C SER A 148 7.84 -5.64 -12.19
N PHE A 149 7.91 -5.84 -10.87
CA PHE A 149 7.60 -4.80 -9.92
C PHE A 149 8.76 -4.56 -8.94
N ASP A 150 8.87 -3.32 -8.49
CA ASP A 150 9.74 -2.91 -7.38
C ASP A 150 8.90 -2.20 -6.31
N VAL A 151 9.31 -2.30 -5.04
CA VAL A 151 8.67 -1.58 -3.93
C VAL A 151 9.68 -0.62 -3.31
N LEU A 152 9.33 0.66 -3.27
CA LEU A 152 10.17 1.73 -2.72
C LEU A 152 9.49 2.31 -1.48
N ILE A 153 10.27 2.53 -0.41
CA ILE A 153 9.80 3.17 0.81
C ILE A 153 10.54 4.50 0.97
N PHE A 154 9.79 5.59 1.06
CA PHE A 154 10.31 6.91 1.35
C PHE A 154 9.96 7.29 2.78
N GLY A 155 10.93 7.83 3.50
CA GLY A 155 10.74 8.22 4.89
C GLY A 155 11.89 9.04 5.44
N LYS A 156 11.82 9.35 6.73
CA LYS A 156 12.86 10.09 7.46
C LYS A 156 13.87 9.12 8.06
N HIS A 157 15.16 9.30 7.78
CA HIS A 157 16.25 8.56 8.41
C HIS A 157 16.11 7.03 8.32
N LEU A 158 15.61 6.52 7.18
CA LEU A 158 15.46 5.07 6.98
C LEU A 158 16.82 4.43 6.72
N GLU A 159 17.67 5.13 5.99
CA GLU A 159 19.05 4.79 5.67
C GLU A 159 19.95 4.68 6.91
N ASN A 160 19.56 5.32 8.02
CA ASN A 160 20.29 5.30 9.29
C ASN A 160 19.72 4.28 10.29
N ASP A 161 18.79 3.43 9.87
CA ASP A 161 18.21 2.42 10.75
C ASP A 161 19.20 1.25 10.94
N GLU A 162 19.65 1.05 12.17
CA GLU A 162 20.58 -0.04 12.53
C GLU A 162 19.98 -1.44 12.28
N ASN A 163 18.64 -1.54 12.16
CA ASN A 163 17.93 -2.79 11.89
C ASN A 163 17.54 -2.95 10.41
N LEU A 164 18.12 -2.14 9.50
CA LEU A 164 17.88 -2.30 8.07
C LEU A 164 18.46 -3.64 7.58
N PRO A 165 17.64 -4.53 6.98
CA PRO A 165 18.15 -5.79 6.45
C PRO A 165 19.10 -5.59 5.25
N ASP A 166 20.04 -6.51 5.07
CA ASP A 166 21.12 -6.42 4.05
C ASP A 166 20.61 -6.36 2.59
N ASP A 167 19.39 -6.81 2.33
CA ASP A 167 18.76 -6.83 1.00
C ASP A 167 18.09 -5.50 0.61
N TRP A 168 18.16 -4.48 1.48
CA TRP A 168 17.69 -3.13 1.18
C TRP A 168 18.81 -2.29 0.57
N ALA A 169 18.46 -1.49 -0.43
CA ALA A 169 19.40 -0.58 -1.08
C ALA A 169 18.71 0.73 -1.46
N ASP A 170 19.52 1.79 -1.56
CA ASP A 170 19.06 3.07 -2.07
C ASP A 170 18.61 2.94 -3.54
N SER A 171 17.52 3.63 -3.87
CA SER A 171 16.97 3.65 -5.22
C SER A 171 16.57 5.07 -5.62
N THR A 172 16.53 5.29 -6.93
CA THR A 172 15.95 6.53 -7.49
C THR A 172 14.43 6.54 -7.31
N ALA A 173 13.79 7.70 -7.50
CA ALA A 173 12.34 7.83 -7.35
C ALA A 173 11.51 7.04 -8.38
N ARG A 174 12.15 6.55 -9.46
CA ARG A 174 11.52 5.80 -10.57
C ARG A 174 10.31 6.53 -11.17
N ASN A 175 10.38 7.85 -11.31
CA ASN A 175 9.27 8.66 -11.83
C ASN A 175 9.00 8.37 -13.32
N ILE A 176 7.73 8.51 -13.72
CA ILE A 176 7.29 8.46 -15.12
C ILE A 176 7.32 9.89 -15.69
N VAL A 177 7.88 10.05 -16.89
CA VAL A 177 7.89 11.34 -17.60
C VAL A 177 6.54 11.52 -18.31
N ASP A 178 5.97 12.73 -18.23
CA ASP A 178 4.68 13.09 -18.84
C ASP A 178 3.53 12.14 -18.46
N ALA A 179 3.51 11.71 -17.19
CA ALA A 179 2.53 10.77 -16.68
C ALA A 179 1.15 11.40 -16.52
N GLU A 180 0.12 10.63 -16.85
CA GLU A 180 -1.24 10.89 -16.36
C GLU A 180 -1.38 10.35 -14.94
N GLU A 181 -2.30 10.97 -14.18
CA GLU A 181 -2.44 10.70 -12.76
C GLU A 181 -3.90 10.55 -12.37
N VAL A 182 -4.18 9.56 -11.53
CA VAL A 182 -5.49 9.35 -10.93
C VAL A 182 -5.34 9.29 -9.42
N ASP A 183 -5.97 10.24 -8.74
CA ASP A 183 -6.10 10.24 -7.29
C ASP A 183 -7.28 9.36 -6.86
N LEU A 184 -7.01 8.45 -5.92
CA LEU A 184 -8.01 7.61 -5.30
C LEU A 184 -8.41 8.19 -3.94
N ARG A 185 -9.43 7.58 -3.34
CA ARG A 185 -9.83 7.85 -1.97
C ARG A 185 -8.68 7.65 -0.99
N GLN A 186 -8.86 8.26 0.16
CA GLN A 186 -7.99 8.14 1.31
C GLN A 186 -8.76 7.53 2.49
N PHE A 187 -8.04 6.96 3.45
CA PHE A 187 -8.61 6.59 4.75
C PHE A 187 -7.79 7.18 5.88
N SER A 188 -8.39 7.31 7.06
CA SER A 188 -7.70 7.84 8.23
C SER A 188 -8.03 7.06 9.49
N THR A 189 -6.97 6.62 10.16
CA THR A 189 -7.02 6.05 11.51
C THR A 189 -7.01 7.12 12.60
N ASN A 190 -7.11 8.41 12.24
CA ASN A 190 -6.84 9.58 13.07
C ASN A 190 -5.39 9.73 13.56
N LEU A 191 -4.50 8.78 13.25
CA LEU A 191 -3.06 8.83 13.52
C LEU A 191 -2.27 8.82 12.21
N HIS A 192 -2.52 7.80 11.40
CA HIS A 192 -2.09 7.73 10.02
C HIS A 192 -3.26 8.02 9.10
N LYS A 193 -3.03 8.89 8.13
CA LYS A 193 -3.89 9.13 6.99
C LYS A 193 -3.15 8.68 5.74
N VAL A 194 -3.79 7.83 4.94
CA VAL A 194 -3.19 7.25 3.74
C VAL A 194 -4.01 7.69 2.53
N SER A 195 -3.37 8.38 1.59
CA SER A 195 -3.93 8.69 0.28
C SER A 195 -3.26 7.83 -0.79
N THR A 196 -4.04 7.40 -1.77
CA THR A 196 -3.58 6.52 -2.84
C THR A 196 -3.64 7.26 -4.17
N LYS A 197 -2.62 7.10 -4.99
CA LYS A 197 -2.54 7.69 -6.34
C LYS A 197 -1.87 6.69 -7.27
N VAL A 198 -2.29 6.66 -8.52
CA VAL A 198 -1.57 5.96 -9.58
C VAL A 198 -1.13 6.96 -10.63
N GLN A 199 0.15 6.88 -11.01
CA GLN A 199 0.67 7.53 -12.20
C GLN A 199 0.87 6.46 -13.27
N TYR A 200 0.51 6.75 -14.51
CA TYR A 200 0.70 5.85 -15.63
C TYR A 200 1.10 6.62 -16.87
N LYS A 201 1.77 5.95 -17.79
CA LYS A 201 2.07 6.49 -19.10
C LYS A 201 0.83 6.37 -19.98
N ALA A 202 0.34 7.48 -20.53
CA ALA A 202 -0.76 7.44 -21.50
C ALA A 202 -0.31 6.76 -22.80
N ASP A 203 -1.25 6.07 -23.46
CA ASP A 203 -1.03 5.57 -24.82
C ASP A 203 -0.92 6.78 -25.77
N CYS A 204 0.21 6.88 -26.50
CA CYS A 204 0.40 7.90 -27.53
C CYS A 204 -0.50 7.66 -28.75
#